data_AF-A0A6N7GQ13-F1
#
_entry.id   AF-A0A6N7GQ13-F1
#
_cell.length_a   1.000
_cell.length_b   1.000
_cell.length_c   1.000
_cell.angle_alpha   90.00
_cell.angle_beta   90.00
_cell.angle_gamma   90.00
#
_symmetry.space_group_name_H-M   'P 1'
#
loop_
_entity.id
_entity.type
_entity.pdbx_description
1 polymer ?
#
loop_
_entity_poly.entity_id
_entity_poly.type
_entity_poly.pdbx_seq_one_letter_code
_entity_poly.pdbx_strand_id
1 'polypeptide(L)' 'APVVASAWGKQLPLDSADDPRLKEFVRTFAQGPQTPEPGAPCTGGAGEPVG' A
#
# COMPACT_ATOMS: atom_id res chain seq x y z
N ALA A 1 -5.99 18.29 -3.08
CA ALA A 1 -4.54 18.33 -2.81
C ALA A 1 -3.91 17.12 -3.51
N PRO A 2 -2.75 17.27 -4.18
CA PRO A 2 -2.10 16.16 -4.86
C PRO A 2 -1.60 15.12 -3.84
N VAL A 3 -1.73 13.84 -4.18
CA VAL A 3 -1.35 12.69 -3.34
C VAL A 3 -0.30 11.86 -4.09
N VAL A 4 0.61 11.21 -3.37
CA VAL A 4 1.58 10.28 -3.98
C VAL A 4 1.47 8.93 -3.26
N ALA A 5 1.17 7.87 -4.01
CA ALA A 5 1.22 6.51 -3.51
C ALA A 5 2.64 5.94 -3.69
N SER A 6 3.17 5.22 -2.70
CA SER A 6 4.49 4.58 -2.78
C SER A 6 4.46 3.16 -2.24
N ALA A 7 5.15 2.24 -2.91
CA ALA A 7 5.33 0.86 -2.49
C ALA A 7 6.54 0.23 -3.17
N TRP A 8 7.39 -0.48 -2.41
CA TRP A 8 8.52 -1.26 -2.94
C TRP A 8 9.42 -0.49 -3.93
N GLY A 9 9.71 0.78 -3.64
CA GLY A 9 10.52 1.65 -4.50
C GLY A 9 9.81 2.19 -5.75
N LYS A 10 8.50 1.98 -5.88
CA LYS A 10 7.64 2.59 -6.91
C LYS A 10 6.84 3.75 -6.34
N GLN A 11 6.58 4.76 -7.15
CA GLN A 11 5.79 5.92 -6.80
C GLN A 11 4.76 6.22 -7.89
N LEU A 12 3.57 6.63 -7.50
CA LEU A 12 2.48 7.05 -8.38
C LEU A 12 1.92 8.39 -7.88
N PRO A 13 2.21 9.51 -8.58
CA PRO A 13 1.56 10.79 -8.35
C PRO A 13 0.09 10.74 -8.79
N LEU A 14 -0.79 11.31 -7.98
CA LEU A 14 -2.24 11.32 -8.16
C LEU A 14 -2.81 12.71 -7.88
N ASP A 15 -3.93 13.01 -8.52
CA ASP A 15 -4.59 14.31 -8.39
C ASP A 15 -5.37 14.43 -7.07
N SER A 16 -5.85 13.30 -6.52
CA SER A 16 -6.51 13.19 -5.21
C SER A 16 -6.43 11.76 -4.64
N ALA A 17 -6.90 11.59 -3.40
CA ALA A 17 -7.01 10.26 -2.76
C ALA A 17 -8.15 9.41 -3.34
N ASP A 18 -9.12 10.01 -4.02
CA ASP A 18 -10.25 9.31 -4.65
C ASP A 18 -9.92 8.83 -6.06
N ASP A 19 -8.70 9.08 -6.54
CA ASP A 19 -8.28 8.69 -7.87
C ASP A 19 -8.34 7.16 -8.04
N PRO A 20 -9.10 6.63 -9.03
CA PRO A 20 -9.27 5.20 -9.20
C PRO A 20 -7.96 4.44 -9.45
N ARG A 21 -6.91 5.12 -9.95
CA ARG A 21 -5.58 4.54 -10.14
C ARG A 21 -4.93 4.12 -8.82
N LEU A 22 -5.30 4.75 -7.71
CA LEU A 22 -4.82 4.37 -6.38
C LEU A 22 -5.20 2.92 -6.03
N LYS A 23 -6.44 2.54 -6.33
CA LYS A 23 -6.96 1.20 -6.04
C LYS A 23 -6.20 0.13 -6.83
N GLU A 24 -5.86 0.43 -8.08
CA GLU A 24 -5.09 -0.48 -8.93
C GLU A 24 -3.63 -0.61 -8.44
N PHE A 25 -3.03 0.51 -8.03
CA PHE A 25 -1.70 0.51 -7.44
C PHE A 25 -1.65 -0.38 -6.18
N VAL A 26 -2.60 -0.22 -5.26
CA VAL A 26 -2.68 -1.06 -4.05
C VAL A 26 -2.84 -2.54 -4.41
N ARG A 27 -3.72 -2.89 -5.36
CA ARG A 27 -3.90 -4.29 -5.79
C ARG A 27 -2.61 -4.91 -6.33
N THR A 28 -1.87 -4.14 -7.13
CA THR A 28 -0.61 -4.58 -7.75
C THR A 28 0.49 -4.84 -6.71
N PHE A 29 0.61 -3.94 -5.74
CA PHE A 29 1.76 -3.92 -4.82
C PHE A 29 1.48 -4.54 -3.44
N ALA A 30 0.21 -4.78 -3.09
CA ALA A 30 -0.12 -5.40 -1.80
C ALA A 30 0.40 -6.84 -1.70
N GLN A 31 0.31 -7.62 -2.78
CA GLN A 31 0.63 -9.06 -2.80
C GLN A 31 1.40 -9.49 -4.06
N GLY A 32 1.94 -8.55 -4.82
CA GLY A 32 2.69 -8.87 -6.04
C GLY A 32 4.11 -9.37 -5.73
N PRO A 33 4.86 -9.83 -6.74
CA PRO A 33 6.16 -10.48 -6.57
C PRO A 33 7.25 -9.58 -5.98
N GLN A 34 7.05 -8.26 -5.98
CA GLN A 34 7.96 -7.32 -5.34
C GLN A 34 7.76 -7.19 -3.82
N THR A 35 6.69 -7.79 -3.27
CA THR A 35 6.42 -7.80 -1.84
C THR A 35 7.40 -8.78 -1.17
N PRO A 36 8.14 -8.38 -0.11
CA PRO A 36 9.08 -9.25 0.61
C PRO A 36 8.40 -10.46 1.26
N GLU A 37 7.13 -10.31 1.63
CA GLU A 37 6.35 -11.34 2.30
C GLU A 37 4.97 -11.53 1.62
N PRO A 38 4.91 -12.08 0.39
CA PRO A 38 3.64 -12.34 -0.27
C PRO A 38 2.83 -13.40 0.51
N GLY A 39 1.57 -13.10 0.81
CA GLY A 39 0.67 -14.01 1.52
C GLY A 39 0.90 -14.12 3.03
N ALA A 40 1.85 -13.37 3.61
CA ALA A 40 2.03 -13.38 5.05
C ALA A 40 0.78 -12.80 5.75
N PRO A 41 0.21 -13.54 6.71
CA PRO A 41 -0.99 -13.06 7.39
C PRO A 41 -0.65 -11.86 8.26
N CYS A 42 -1.45 -10.79 8.16
CA CYS A 42 -1.38 -9.65 9.09
C CYS A 42 -1.91 -10.00 10.50
N THR A 43 -2.33 -11.25 10.73
CA THR A 43 -2.94 -11.71 11.98
C THR A 43 -1.87 -12.20 12.96
N GLY A 44 -2.00 -11.84 14.24
CA GLY A 44 -1.06 -12.24 15.30
C GLY A 44 -0.16 -11.11 15.82
N GLY A 45 -0.29 -9.89 15.29
CA GLY A 45 0.34 -8.71 15.87
C GLY A 45 -0.27 -8.37 17.24
N ALA A 46 0.54 -8.37 18.29
CA ALA A 46 0.19 -7.77 19.56
C ALA A 46 0.64 -6.30 19.54
N GLY A 47 -0.32 -5.37 19.47
CA GLY A 47 -0.03 -3.95 19.50
C GLY A 47 -1.24 -3.18 20.01
N GLU A 48 -1.15 -2.67 21.23
CA GLU A 48 -1.94 -1.53 21.67
C GLU A 48 -1.18 -0.28 21.20
N PRO A 49 -1.71 0.56 20.31
CA PRO A 49 -1.01 1.78 19.94
C PRO A 49 -0.95 2.70 21.17
N VAL A 50 0.24 2.88 21.74
CA VAL A 50 0.50 3.97 22.67
C VAL A 50 0.55 5.26 21.86
N GLY A 51 -0.55 6.02 21.92
CA GLY A 51 -0.60 7.40 21.44
C GLY A 51 0.25 8.34 22.27
#